data_AF-A0A0R1UQT3-F1
#
_entry.id   AF-A0A0R1UQT3-F1
#
_cell.length_a   1.000
_cell.length_b   1.000
_cell.length_c   1.000
_cell.angle_alpha   90.00
_cell.angle_beta   90.00
_cell.angle_gamma   90.00
#
_symmetry.space_group_name_H-M   'P 1'
#
loop_
_entity.id
_entity.type
_entity.pdbx_description
1 polymer ?
#
loop_
_entity_poly.entity_id
_entity_poly.type
_entity_poly.pdbx_seq_one_letter_code
_entity_poly.pdbx_strand_id
1 'polypeptide(L)' 'MKNQNNDKTTQTDLNQLMHQVATQHRPIRLHSSTDDADVVLISQADLDTAQAVIKASIGRNVPFLMA' A
#
# COMPACT_ATOMS: atom_id res chain seq x y z
N MET A 1 -29.44 12.27 -16.31
CA MET A 1 -28.07 12.72 -16.64
C MET A 1 -27.11 11.75 -15.96
N LYS A 2 -26.28 11.02 -16.71
CA LYS A 2 -25.41 9.95 -16.18
C LYS A 2 -24.24 10.56 -15.40
N ASN A 3 -24.11 10.24 -14.11
CA ASN A 3 -22.97 10.61 -13.27
C ASN A 3 -21.70 9.89 -13.77
N GLN A 4 -20.87 10.59 -14.53
CA GLN A 4 -19.56 10.13 -15.02
C GLN A 4 -18.38 10.66 -14.16
N ASN A 5 -18.65 11.23 -12.98
CA ASN A 5 -17.63 11.97 -12.22
C ASN A 5 -16.94 11.19 -11.09
N ASN A 6 -17.39 9.97 -10.76
CA ASN A 6 -16.88 9.27 -9.57
C ASN A 6 -15.56 8.51 -9.80
N ASP A 7 -15.24 8.12 -11.04
CA ASP A 7 -14.06 7.28 -11.34
C ASP A 7 -12.76 8.09 -11.45
N LYS A 8 -12.84 9.39 -11.76
CA LYS A 8 -11.65 10.25 -11.84
C LYS A 8 -11.13 10.68 -10.47
N THR A 9 -12.02 10.84 -9.51
CA THR A 9 -11.70 11.20 -8.12
C THR A 9 -10.90 10.09 -7.43
N THR A 10 -11.33 8.84 -7.54
CA THR A 10 -10.67 7.70 -6.87
C THR A 10 -9.25 7.44 -7.38
N GLN A 11 -9.02 7.57 -8.69
CA GLN A 11 -7.68 7.43 -9.29
C GLN A 11 -6.73 8.56 -8.84
N THR A 12 -7.25 9.78 -8.71
CA THR A 12 -6.47 10.95 -8.28
C THR A 12 -6.04 10.80 -6.82
N ASP A 13 -6.94 10.31 -5.98
CA ASP A 13 -6.67 10.07 -4.55
C ASP A 13 -5.63 8.96 -4.35
N LEU A 14 -5.72 7.87 -5.13
CA LEU A 14 -4.74 6.78 -5.04
C LEU A 14 -3.33 7.23 -5.46
N ASN A 15 -3.21 8.04 -6.51
CA ASN A 15 -1.92 8.57 -6.96
C ASN A 15 -1.29 9.50 -5.92
N GLN A 16 -2.10 10.29 -5.23
CA GLN A 16 -1.62 11.14 -4.13
C GLN A 16 -1.12 10.30 -2.95
N LEU A 17 -1.85 9.25 -2.57
CA LEU A 17 -1.43 8.30 -1.54
C LEU A 17 -0.12 7.61 -1.92
N MET A 18 -0.01 7.11 -3.15
CA MET A 18 1.22 6.50 -3.69
C MET A 18 2.41 7.46 -3.60
N HIS A 19 2.21 8.73 -3.98
CA HIS A 19 3.27 9.75 -3.91
C HIS A 19 3.67 10.06 -2.46
N GLN A 20 2.71 10.15 -1.54
CA GLN A 20 2.98 10.35 -0.11
C GLN A 20 3.76 9.18 0.49
N VAL A 21 3.33 7.95 0.23
CA VAL A 21 4.01 6.75 0.72
C VAL A 21 5.44 6.66 0.20
N ALA A 22 5.66 6.92 -1.09
CA ALA A 22 6.97 6.84 -1.72
C ALA A 22 7.94 7.96 -1.28
N THR A 23 7.45 9.14 -0.94
CA THR A 23 8.30 10.30 -0.58
C THR A 23 8.49 10.47 0.92
N GLN A 24 7.48 10.11 1.71
CA GLN A 24 7.48 10.30 3.17
C GLN A 24 7.85 9.04 3.93
N HIS A 25 7.94 7.87 3.26
CA HIS A 25 8.18 6.57 3.90
C HIS A 25 7.20 6.30 5.05
N ARG A 26 5.94 6.72 4.86
CA ARG A 26 4.87 6.55 5.84
C ARG A 26 3.86 5.54 5.32
N PRO A 27 3.78 4.33 5.90
CA PRO A 27 2.76 3.36 5.56
C PRO A 27 1.36 3.91 5.84
N ILE A 28 0.40 3.59 4.97
CA ILE A 28 -1.01 3.98 5.11
C ILE A 28 -1.85 2.71 5.22
N ARG A 29 -2.66 2.63 6.29
CA ARG A 29 -3.65 1.55 6.43
C ARG A 29 -4.93 1.96 5.70
N LEU A 30 -5.34 1.14 4.76
CA LEU A 30 -6.59 1.26 4.02
C LEU A 30 -7.56 0.22 4.56
N HIS A 31 -8.70 0.68 5.05
CA HIS A 31 -9.78 -0.18 5.50
C HIS A 31 -10.83 -0.27 4.39
N SER A 32 -11.16 -1.49 3.97
CA SER A 32 -12.24 -1.70 3.01
C SER A 32 -13.59 -1.63 3.73
N SER A 33 -14.55 -0.90 3.16
CA SER A 33 -15.91 -0.85 3.70
C SER A 33 -16.78 -2.04 3.27
N THR A 34 -16.26 -2.90 2.38
CA THR A 34 -17.02 -4.01 1.77
C THR A 34 -16.45 -5.39 2.11
N ASP A 35 -15.23 -5.44 2.63
CA ASP A 35 -14.54 -6.66 3.03
C ASP A 35 -13.77 -6.37 4.34
N ASP A 36 -13.65 -7.33 5.25
CA ASP A 36 -12.93 -7.16 6.53
C ASP A 36 -11.39 -7.18 6.34
N ALA A 37 -10.93 -7.04 5.09
CA ALA A 37 -9.52 -7.02 4.73
C ALA A 37 -8.94 -5.61 4.89
N ASP A 38 -8.14 -5.43 5.93
CA ASP A 38 -7.21 -4.31 6.06
C ASP A 38 -6.02 -4.50 5.11
N VAL A 39 -5.76 -3.50 4.26
CA VAL A 39 -4.56 -3.47 3.40
C VAL A 39 -3.62 -2.37 3.90
N VAL A 40 -2.32 -2.60 3.81
CA VAL A 40 -1.30 -1.58 4.09
C VAL A 40 -0.61 -1.19 2.80
N LEU A 41 -0.74 0.08 2.43
CA LEU A 41 0.06 0.67 1.36
C LEU A 41 1.40 1.10 1.92
N ILE A 42 2.48 0.59 1.34
CA ILE A 42 3.88 0.87 1.73
C ILE A 42 4.72 1.04 0.46
N SER A 43 5.82 1.79 0.55
CA SER A 43 6.71 1.99 -0.60
C SER A 43 7.48 0.71 -0.89
N GLN A 44 7.90 0.51 -2.14
CA GLN A 44 8.71 -0.65 -2.51
C GLN A 44 10.02 -0.69 -1.70
N ALA A 45 10.70 0.45 -1.53
CA ALA A 45 11.95 0.52 -0.80
C ALA A 45 11.81 0.13 0.68
N ASP A 46 10.70 0.53 1.32
CA ASP A 46 10.43 0.16 2.71
C ASP A 46 10.06 -1.32 2.83
N LEU A 47 9.33 -1.87 1.85
CA LEU A 47 9.01 -3.29 1.78
C LEU A 47 10.27 -4.15 1.60
N ASP A 48 11.18 -3.76 0.71
CA ASP A 48 12.47 -4.42 0.50
C ASP A 48 13.31 -4.41 1.78
N THR A 49 13.31 -3.27 2.49
CA THR A 49 13.98 -3.12 3.78
C THR A 49 13.38 -4.04 4.83
N ALA A 50 12.05 -4.10 4.94
CA ALA A 50 11.36 -4.99 5.88
C ALA A 50 11.69 -6.46 5.60
N GLN A 51 11.68 -6.87 4.32
CA GLN A 51 12.08 -8.22 3.91
C GLN A 51 13.53 -8.53 4.30
N ALA A 52 14.46 -7.59 4.10
CA ALA A 52 15.86 -7.76 4.47
C ALA A 52 16.05 -7.90 5.98
N VAL A 53 15.38 -7.06 6.79
CA VAL A 53 15.43 -7.13 8.26
C VAL A 53 14.89 -8.47 8.76
N ILE A 54 13.74 -8.91 8.24
CA ILE A 54 13.15 -10.20 8.62
C ILE A 54 14.11 -11.33 8.24
N LYS A 55 14.64 -11.33 7.02
CA LYS A 55 15.61 -12.34 6.57
C LYS A 55 16.84 -12.39 7.48
N ALA A 56 17.39 -11.24 7.84
CA ALA A 56 18.52 -11.16 8.77
C ALA A 56 18.16 -11.70 10.17
N SER A 57 16.90 -11.56 10.59
CA SER A 57 16.43 -11.98 11.91
C SER A 57 16.12 -13.48 12.00
N ILE A 58 15.55 -14.07 10.93
CA ILE A 58 15.07 -15.47 10.95
C ILE A 58 15.81 -16.42 9.98
N GLY A 59 16.78 -15.90 9.23
CA GLY A 59 17.61 -16.67 8.30
C GLY A 59 16.91 -17.13 7.00
N ARG A 60 15.69 -16.68 6.73
CA ARG A 60 14.93 -17.04 5.52
C ARG A 60 14.07 -15.89 5.00
N ASN A 61 13.73 -15.94 3.71
CA ASN A 61 12.80 -14.99 3.11
C ASN A 61 11.38 -15.23 3.62
N VAL A 62 10.62 -14.16 3.83
CA VAL A 62 9.19 -14.22 4.14
C VAL A 62 8.42 -13.64 2.95
N PRO A 63 7.52 -14.41 2.32
CA PRO A 63 6.67 -13.89 1.27
C PRO A 63 5.61 -12.96 1.88
N PHE A 64 5.47 -11.78 1.29
CA PHE A 64 4.36 -10.88 1.57
C PHE A 64 3.28 -11.10 0.51
N LEU A 65 2.01 -11.17 0.93
CA LEU A 65 0.88 -11.17 0.02
C LEU A 65 0.83 -9.80 -0.67
N MET A 66 1.04 -9.78 -1.99
CA MET A 66 0.83 -8.60 -2.82
C MET A 66 -0.55 -8.70 -3.47
N ALA A 67 -1.30 -7.60 -3.47
CA ALA A 67 -2.61 -7.50 -4.11
C ALA A 67 -2.47 -7.27 -5.63
#